data_AF-A0A9Q0T8S8-F1
#
_entry.id   AF-A0A9Q0T8S8-F1
#
_cell.length_a   1.000
_cell.length_b   1.000
_cell.length_c   1.000
_cell.angle_alpha   90.00
_cell.angle_beta   90.00
_cell.angle_gamma   90.00
#
_symmetry.space_group_name_H-M   'P 1'
#
loop_
_entity.id
_entity.type
_entity.pdbx_description
1 polymer ?
#
loop_
_entity_poly.entity_id
_entity_poly.type
_entity_poly.pdbx_seq_one_letter_code
_entity_poly.pdbx_strand_id
1 'polypeptide(L)'
;MALPMLMEIGLERGFRTALSEFILMQLQLAPVFFTFSLGTKTHYYGRTLLHGGAKYRSTGRGFVVFHAKFADNYRLYSRSHFVKGIEMMILLVVYQIFGQPYRSAVAYVLITISMWFMVGTWLFAPFLFNPSGFEWQKIVDDWSDWNKWISNRGGIGVPPEKSWESWWEEEQEHLHHSGKRGIVAEILLSLRFFIYQYGLVYHLTITEKMKDRSFLIYGISWLVILLILFVMKTVSVGRRKFSANFQLVFRLIKGMIFLTFVSILVTLIALPHMTVQDVIVCILAFMPTGWGNAFDCSSL
;
A
#
# COMPACT_ATOMS: atom_id res chain seq x y z
N MET A 1 -3.04 17.27 19.74
CA MET A 1 -2.58 18.67 19.59
C MET A 1 -3.73 19.68 19.57
N ALA A 2 -4.98 19.32 19.23
CA ALA A 2 -6.09 20.29 19.19
C ALA A 2 -6.53 20.80 20.58
N LEU A 3 -6.55 19.93 21.61
CA LEU A 3 -7.01 20.32 22.96
C LEU A 3 -6.12 21.37 23.65
N PRO A 4 -4.77 21.23 23.68
CA PRO A 4 -3.91 22.26 24.26
C PRO A 4 -4.06 23.63 23.57
N MET A 5 -4.12 23.66 22.24
CA MET A 5 -4.30 24.89 21.46
C MET A 5 -5.68 25.53 21.72
N LEU A 6 -6.73 24.72 21.81
CA LEU A 6 -8.08 25.19 22.18
C LEU A 6 -8.10 25.82 23.58
N MET A 7 -7.41 25.22 24.54
CA MET A 7 -7.31 25.75 25.91
C MET A 7 -6.52 27.06 25.94
N GLU A 8 -5.41 27.13 25.23
CA GLU A 8 -4.57 28.34 25.10
C GLU A 8 -5.38 29.51 24.51
N ILE A 9 -6.01 29.32 23.35
CA ILE A 9 -6.84 30.36 22.71
C ILE A 9 -8.05 30.70 23.59
N GLY A 10 -8.63 29.71 24.28
CA GLY A 10 -9.74 29.93 25.20
C GLY A 10 -9.38 30.82 26.38
N LEU A 11 -8.17 30.65 26.94
CA LEU A 11 -7.64 31.45 28.03
C LEU A 11 -7.22 32.86 27.56
N GLU A 12 -6.59 32.97 26.39
CA GLU A 12 -6.07 34.24 25.89
C GLU A 12 -7.13 35.14 25.23
N ARG A 13 -8.06 34.55 24.48
CA ARG A 13 -8.96 35.28 23.55
C ARG A 13 -10.44 34.95 23.77
N GLY A 14 -10.75 34.17 24.80
CA GLY A 14 -12.11 33.78 25.19
C GLY A 14 -12.66 32.56 24.45
N PHE A 15 -13.59 31.85 25.11
CA PHE A 15 -14.13 30.57 24.66
C PHE A 15 -14.85 30.62 23.30
N ARG A 16 -15.58 31.72 23.02
CA ARG A 16 -16.28 31.88 21.73
C ARG A 16 -15.30 31.95 20.56
N THR A 17 -14.21 32.68 20.73
CA THR A 17 -13.14 32.78 19.71
C THR A 17 -12.48 31.43 19.52
N ALA A 18 -12.15 30.74 20.61
CA ALA A 18 -11.56 29.40 20.56
C ALA A 18 -12.45 28.39 19.81
N LEU A 19 -13.77 28.40 20.06
CA LEU A 19 -14.71 27.53 19.37
C LEU A 19 -14.80 27.83 17.87
N SER A 20 -14.88 29.12 17.50
CA SER A 20 -14.89 29.54 16.09
C SER A 20 -13.62 29.13 15.35
N GLU A 21 -12.44 29.38 15.94
CA GLU A 21 -11.15 28.98 15.38
C GLU A 21 -11.06 27.46 15.24
N PHE A 22 -11.52 26.70 16.23
CA PHE A 22 -11.51 25.25 16.16
C PHE A 22 -12.39 24.71 15.02
N ILE A 23 -13.59 25.28 14.83
CA ILE A 23 -14.47 24.93 13.71
C ILE A 23 -13.78 25.26 12.38
N LEU A 24 -13.16 26.44 12.26
CA LEU A 24 -12.40 26.83 11.06
C LEU A 24 -11.25 25.85 10.77
N MET A 25 -10.51 25.43 11.79
CA MET A 25 -9.46 24.41 11.65
C MET A 25 -10.01 23.07 11.14
N GLN A 26 -11.19 22.63 11.61
CA GLN A 26 -11.81 21.40 11.10
C GLN A 26 -12.20 21.55 9.63
N LEU A 27 -12.80 22.68 9.25
CA LEU A 27 -13.22 22.98 7.87
C LEU A 27 -12.03 23.07 6.90
N GLN A 28 -10.87 23.53 7.38
CA GLN A 28 -9.61 23.54 6.63
C GLN A 28 -8.90 22.18 6.56
N LEU A 29 -9.54 21.11 7.06
CA LEU A 29 -8.98 19.76 7.11
C LEU A 29 -7.68 19.66 7.90
N ALA A 30 -7.50 20.50 8.93
CA ALA A 30 -6.31 20.46 9.78
C ALA A 30 -6.01 19.06 10.38
N PRO A 31 -7.00 18.27 10.85
CA PRO A 31 -6.72 16.92 11.34
C PRO A 31 -6.13 15.99 10.26
N VAL A 32 -6.60 16.11 9.01
CA VAL A 32 -6.08 15.36 7.86
C VAL A 32 -4.64 15.79 7.58
N PHE A 33 -4.40 17.10 7.49
CA PHE A 33 -3.07 17.65 7.27
C PHE A 33 -2.06 17.20 8.35
N PHE A 34 -2.41 17.33 9.63
CA PHE A 34 -1.51 16.98 10.72
C PHE A 34 -1.26 15.48 10.81
N THR A 35 -2.28 14.64 10.59
CA THR A 35 -2.12 13.18 10.59
C THR A 35 -1.22 12.73 9.44
N PHE A 36 -1.38 13.33 8.26
CA PHE A 36 -0.52 13.07 7.11
C PHE A 36 0.92 13.57 7.33
N SER A 37 1.08 14.81 7.82
CA SER A 37 2.40 15.39 8.13
C SER A 37 3.15 14.58 9.19
N LEU A 38 2.46 14.13 10.24
CA LEU A 38 3.04 13.28 11.26
C LEU A 38 3.45 11.92 10.68
N GLY A 39 2.62 11.31 9.81
CA GLY A 39 2.97 10.08 9.11
C GLY A 39 4.27 10.20 8.30
N THR A 40 4.44 11.32 7.59
CA THR A 40 5.67 11.67 6.86
C THR A 40 6.87 11.72 7.82
N LYS A 41 6.75 12.51 8.91
CA LYS A 41 7.82 12.68 9.90
C LYS A 41 8.20 11.34 10.54
N THR A 42 7.23 10.57 11.01
CA THR A 42 7.47 9.27 11.66
C THR A 42 8.16 8.30 10.70
N HIS A 43 7.75 8.24 9.43
CA HIS A 43 8.38 7.35 8.45
C HIS A 43 9.86 7.69 8.24
N TYR A 44 10.18 8.94 7.89
CA TYR A 44 11.56 9.32 7.57
C TYR A 44 12.46 9.40 8.82
N TYR A 45 11.90 9.77 9.97
CA TYR A 45 12.60 9.69 11.25
C TYR A 45 12.96 8.25 11.61
N GLY A 46 11.99 7.32 11.50
CA GLY A 46 12.23 5.89 11.72
C GLY A 46 13.27 5.30 10.75
N ARG A 47 13.18 5.64 9.45
CA ARG A 47 14.19 5.22 8.45
C ARG A 47 15.58 5.69 8.82
N THR A 48 15.72 6.95 9.25
CA THR A 48 17.00 7.51 9.68
C THR A 48 17.54 6.81 10.93
N LEU A 49 16.68 6.46 11.88
CA LEU A 49 17.08 5.74 13.10
C LEU A 49 17.55 4.31 12.80
N LEU A 50 16.87 3.59 11.88
CA LEU A 50 17.18 2.18 11.59
C LEU A 50 18.33 2.01 10.60
N HIS A 51 18.43 2.89 9.59
CA HIS A 51 19.34 2.73 8.46
C HIS A 51 20.32 3.89 8.29
N GLY A 52 20.10 5.03 8.93
CA GLY A 52 20.85 6.26 8.64
C GLY A 52 20.48 6.86 7.28
N GLY A 53 21.43 7.53 6.64
CA GLY A 53 21.26 8.04 5.26
C GLY A 53 20.28 9.21 5.15
N ALA A 54 20.32 10.16 6.09
CA ALA A 54 19.48 11.36 6.01
C ALA A 54 19.76 12.12 4.70
N LYS A 55 18.71 12.31 3.89
CA LYS A 55 18.78 13.01 2.61
C LYS A 55 18.04 14.33 2.70
N TYR A 56 18.70 15.41 2.30
CA TYR A 56 18.00 16.69 2.12
C TYR A 56 17.11 16.59 0.87
N ARG A 57 15.81 16.84 1.07
CA ARG A 57 14.85 17.06 -0.01
C ARG A 57 14.55 18.55 -0.05
N SER A 58 14.88 19.19 -1.17
CA SER A 58 14.59 20.61 -1.34
C SER A 58 13.09 20.84 -1.30
N THR A 59 12.64 21.69 -0.39
CA THR A 59 11.29 22.27 -0.44
C THR A 59 11.33 23.36 -1.50
N GLY A 60 10.90 23.03 -2.72
CA GLY A 60 10.90 24.00 -3.82
C GLY A 60 10.23 25.32 -3.40
N ARG A 61 10.85 26.46 -3.73
CA ARG A 61 10.21 27.79 -3.62
C ARG A 61 9.30 27.99 -4.83
N GLY A 62 8.16 27.31 -4.83
CA GLY A 62 7.10 27.48 -5.83
C GLY A 62 5.88 28.16 -5.23
N PHE A 63 5.07 28.81 -6.07
CA PHE A 63 3.72 29.24 -5.68
C PHE A 63 2.91 28.00 -5.24
N VAL A 64 2.17 28.12 -4.14
CA VAL A 64 1.50 27.02 -3.39
C VAL A 64 0.41 26.28 -4.20
N VAL A 65 0.19 26.61 -5.48
CA VAL A 65 -0.92 26.13 -6.32
C VAL A 65 -0.45 25.19 -7.45
N PHE A 66 0.75 24.62 -7.40
CA PHE A 66 1.20 23.72 -8.46
C PHE A 66 0.54 22.34 -8.37
N HIS A 67 0.01 21.88 -9.50
CA HIS A 67 -0.50 20.53 -9.72
C HIS A 67 0.61 19.49 -9.49
N ALA A 68 0.38 18.54 -8.59
CA ALA A 68 1.27 17.39 -8.41
C ALA A 68 0.81 16.23 -9.31
N LYS A 69 1.68 15.77 -10.22
CA LYS A 69 1.33 14.65 -11.10
C LYS A 69 1.17 13.36 -10.32
N PHE A 70 0.41 12.39 -10.86
CA PHE A 70 0.27 11.06 -10.24
C PHE A 70 1.60 10.37 -9.95
N ALA A 71 2.56 10.46 -10.89
CA ALA A 71 3.90 9.89 -10.72
C ALA A 71 4.64 10.53 -9.54
N ASP A 72 4.51 11.84 -9.36
CA ASP A 72 5.16 12.57 -8.27
C ASP A 72 4.55 12.17 -6.91
N ASN A 73 3.22 12.15 -6.83
CA ASN A 73 2.51 11.75 -5.62
C ASN A 73 2.89 10.33 -5.17
N TYR A 74 2.96 9.38 -6.10
CA TYR A 74 3.37 8.02 -5.76
C TYR A 74 4.83 7.97 -5.31
N ARG A 75 5.75 8.62 -6.02
CA ARG A 75 7.18 8.59 -5.66
C ARG A 75 7.42 9.18 -4.28
N LEU A 76 6.68 10.22 -3.90
CA LEU A 76 6.80 10.87 -2.60
C LEU A 76 6.13 10.09 -1.46
N TYR A 77 4.97 9.49 -1.72
CA TYR A 77 4.08 8.99 -0.67
C TYR A 77 3.87 7.47 -0.67
N SER A 78 4.41 6.73 -1.64
CA SER A 78 4.21 5.27 -1.75
C SER A 78 4.64 4.53 -0.47
N ARG A 79 5.90 4.67 -0.04
CA ARG A 79 6.43 3.96 1.16
C ARG A 79 6.01 4.58 2.48
N SER A 80 5.82 5.89 2.52
CA SER A 80 5.50 6.61 3.74
C SER A 80 4.01 6.53 4.11
N HIS A 81 3.11 6.46 3.11
CA HIS A 81 1.66 6.52 3.31
C HIS A 81 0.90 5.43 2.58
N PHE A 82 1.00 5.31 1.25
CA PHE A 82 0.10 4.45 0.48
C PHE A 82 0.22 2.96 0.86
N VAL A 83 1.43 2.43 0.91
CA VAL A 83 1.66 1.03 1.31
C VAL A 83 1.16 0.79 2.74
N LYS A 84 1.51 1.68 3.68
CA LYS A 84 1.07 1.56 5.08
C LYS A 84 -0.43 1.71 5.26
N GLY A 85 -1.06 2.59 4.47
CA GLY A 85 -2.50 2.82 4.45
C GLY A 85 -3.25 1.61 3.92
N ILE A 86 -2.77 0.99 2.84
CA ILE A 86 -3.36 -0.25 2.33
C ILE A 86 -3.12 -1.42 3.31
N GLU A 87 -1.93 -1.53 3.91
CA GLU A 87 -1.65 -2.55 4.94
C GLU A 87 -2.61 -2.42 6.12
N MET A 88 -2.77 -1.20 6.65
CA MET A 88 -3.70 -0.93 7.76
C MET A 88 -5.17 -1.16 7.35
N MET A 89 -5.56 -0.77 6.13
CA MET A 89 -6.89 -1.04 5.60
C MET A 89 -7.18 -2.55 5.54
N ILE A 90 -6.24 -3.35 5.04
CA ILE A 90 -6.35 -4.81 4.99
C ILE A 90 -6.52 -5.36 6.41
N LEU A 91 -5.71 -4.91 7.38
CA LEU A 91 -5.82 -5.35 8.76
C LEU A 91 -7.18 -5.00 9.41
N LEU A 92 -7.72 -3.81 9.12
CA LEU A 92 -9.05 -3.41 9.61
C LEU A 92 -10.17 -4.24 8.98
N VAL A 93 -10.07 -4.55 7.69
CA VAL A 93 -11.02 -5.46 7.01
C VAL A 93 -10.93 -6.87 7.59
N VAL A 94 -9.73 -7.38 7.83
CA VAL A 94 -9.53 -8.69 8.50
C VAL A 94 -10.13 -8.68 9.91
N TYR A 95 -9.90 -7.60 10.67
CA TYR A 95 -10.48 -7.43 12.00
C TYR A 95 -12.02 -7.35 11.97
N GLN A 96 -12.61 -6.75 10.94
CA GLN A 96 -14.06 -6.75 10.74
C GLN A 96 -14.61 -8.15 10.44
N ILE A 97 -13.89 -8.96 9.64
CA ILE A 97 -14.33 -10.30 9.21
C ILE A 97 -14.22 -11.32 10.34
N PHE A 98 -13.12 -11.31 11.08
CA PHE A 98 -12.82 -12.31 12.12
C PHE A 98 -12.99 -11.80 13.56
N GLY A 99 -13.31 -10.52 13.73
CA GLY A 99 -13.56 -9.92 15.03
C GLY A 99 -14.71 -10.62 15.74
N GLN A 100 -14.46 -11.04 16.99
CA GLN A 100 -15.51 -11.66 17.81
C GLN A 100 -16.67 -10.68 18.00
N PRO A 101 -17.94 -11.12 17.87
CA PRO A 101 -19.13 -10.28 18.06
C PRO A 101 -19.36 -9.85 19.51
N TYR A 102 -18.41 -10.14 20.41
CA TYR A 102 -18.55 -9.93 21.86
C TYR A 102 -18.70 -8.45 22.26
N ARG A 103 -18.33 -7.51 21.40
CA ARG A 103 -18.52 -6.07 21.63
C ARG A 103 -19.66 -5.55 20.75
N SER A 104 -20.52 -4.71 21.33
CA SER A 104 -21.56 -4.01 20.59
C SER A 104 -20.97 -3.31 19.35
N ALA A 105 -21.74 -3.20 18.26
CA ALA A 105 -21.30 -2.52 17.04
C ALA A 105 -20.77 -1.10 17.31
N VAL A 106 -21.35 -0.42 18.32
CA VAL A 106 -20.90 0.90 18.78
C VAL A 106 -19.47 0.85 19.31
N ALA A 107 -19.12 -0.13 20.14
CA ALA A 107 -17.77 -0.27 20.68
C ALA A 107 -16.75 -0.57 19.57
N TYR A 108 -17.12 -1.40 18.58
CA TYR A 108 -16.28 -1.62 17.40
C TYR A 108 -15.99 -0.33 16.63
N VAL A 109 -17.04 0.47 16.34
CA VAL A 109 -16.90 1.74 15.63
C VAL A 109 -16.03 2.71 16.42
N LEU A 110 -16.26 2.86 17.73
CA LEU A 110 -15.48 3.76 18.58
C LEU A 110 -13.99 3.42 18.61
N ILE A 111 -13.64 2.13 18.57
CA ILE A 111 -12.24 1.68 18.58
C ILE A 111 -11.58 1.90 17.22
N THR A 112 -12.29 1.60 16.12
CA THR A 112 -11.70 1.56 14.77
C THR A 112 -11.80 2.87 13.99
N ILE A 113 -12.69 3.80 14.38
CA ILE A 113 -12.91 5.05 13.64
C ILE A 113 -11.64 5.89 13.48
N SER A 114 -10.78 5.92 14.51
CA SER A 114 -9.50 6.63 14.47
C SER A 114 -8.51 6.00 13.48
N MET A 115 -8.52 4.67 13.38
CA MET A 115 -7.69 3.91 12.45
C MET A 115 -8.18 4.07 11.01
N TRP A 116 -9.51 4.03 10.80
CA TRP A 116 -10.12 4.32 9.49
C TRP A 116 -9.87 5.76 9.05
N PHE A 117 -9.94 6.72 9.97
CA PHE A 117 -9.57 8.12 9.68
C PHE A 117 -8.09 8.24 9.26
N MET A 118 -7.19 7.53 9.93
CA MET A 118 -5.77 7.48 9.55
C MET A 118 -5.57 6.86 8.16
N VAL A 119 -6.24 5.74 7.86
CA VAL A 119 -6.22 5.10 6.52
C VAL A 119 -6.71 6.07 5.46
N GLY A 120 -7.88 6.68 5.66
CA GLY A 120 -8.43 7.66 4.73
C GLY A 120 -7.50 8.84 4.51
N THR A 121 -6.90 9.35 5.58
CA THR A 121 -5.93 10.44 5.50
C THR A 121 -4.69 10.03 4.69
N TRP A 122 -4.08 8.88 4.97
CA TRP A 122 -2.87 8.44 4.27
C TRP A 122 -3.08 8.14 2.78
N LEU A 123 -4.27 7.64 2.41
CA LEU A 123 -4.59 7.32 1.02
C LEU A 123 -5.02 8.55 0.21
N PHE A 124 -5.78 9.46 0.81
CA PHE A 124 -6.47 10.51 0.06
C PHE A 124 -5.91 11.92 0.25
N ALA A 125 -5.12 12.21 1.30
CA ALA A 125 -4.59 13.56 1.54
C ALA A 125 -3.78 14.13 0.36
N PRO A 126 -2.91 13.37 -0.35
CA PRO A 126 -2.18 13.91 -1.51
C PRO A 126 -3.09 14.42 -2.63
N PHE A 127 -4.30 13.86 -2.74
CA PHE A 127 -5.29 14.24 -3.74
C PHE A 127 -6.18 15.38 -3.22
N LEU A 128 -6.62 15.32 -1.96
CA LEU A 128 -7.42 16.37 -1.32
C LEU A 128 -6.69 17.72 -1.31
N PHE A 129 -5.38 17.71 -1.06
CA PHE A 129 -4.54 18.92 -1.10
C PHE A 129 -3.95 19.22 -2.49
N ASN A 130 -4.39 18.49 -3.53
CA ASN A 130 -4.08 18.77 -4.94
C ASN A 130 -5.38 18.87 -5.76
N PRO A 131 -6.22 19.90 -5.51
CA PRO A 131 -7.57 19.99 -6.10
C PRO A 131 -7.55 20.04 -7.63
N SER A 132 -6.49 20.58 -8.22
CA SER A 132 -6.36 20.65 -9.67
C SER A 132 -6.15 19.27 -10.33
N GLY A 133 -5.74 18.26 -9.55
CA GLY A 133 -5.62 16.88 -10.02
C GLY A 133 -6.96 16.19 -10.28
N PHE A 134 -8.10 16.82 -9.95
CA PHE A 134 -9.43 16.33 -10.29
C PHE A 134 -9.96 16.87 -11.64
N GLU A 135 -9.21 17.74 -12.30
CA GLU A 135 -9.55 18.24 -13.63
C GLU A 135 -9.35 17.14 -14.69
N TRP A 136 -10.38 16.85 -15.48
CA TRP A 136 -10.37 15.72 -16.42
C TRP A 136 -9.18 15.71 -17.37
N GLN A 137 -8.81 16.87 -17.93
CA GLN A 137 -7.67 16.98 -18.84
C GLN A 137 -6.36 16.56 -18.14
N LYS A 138 -6.13 17.07 -16.92
CA LYS A 138 -4.96 16.70 -16.12
C LYS A 138 -4.96 15.24 -15.70
N ILE A 139 -6.13 14.66 -15.39
CA ILE A 139 -6.23 13.23 -15.07
C ILE A 139 -5.76 12.39 -16.27
N VAL A 140 -6.21 12.72 -17.47
CA VAL A 140 -5.83 11.98 -18.69
C VAL A 140 -4.34 12.14 -18.98
N ASP A 141 -3.80 13.35 -18.86
CA ASP A 141 -2.39 13.63 -19.08
C ASP A 141 -1.50 12.93 -18.04
N ASP A 142 -1.85 13.04 -16.75
CA ASP A 142 -1.16 12.38 -15.65
C ASP A 142 -1.23 10.86 -15.77
N TRP A 143 -2.35 10.30 -16.23
CA TRP A 143 -2.47 8.87 -16.49
C TRP A 143 -1.58 8.42 -17.63
N SER A 144 -1.47 9.21 -18.70
CA SER A 144 -0.54 8.95 -19.81
C SER A 144 0.91 9.01 -19.33
N ASP A 145 1.28 10.04 -18.58
CA ASP A 145 2.61 10.22 -18.02
C ASP A 145 2.97 9.12 -17.01
N TRP A 146 2.02 8.72 -16.15
CA TRP A 146 2.14 7.58 -15.25
C TRP A 146 2.44 6.29 -16.01
N ASN A 147 1.66 6.00 -17.06
CA ASN A 147 1.85 4.80 -17.87
C ASN A 147 3.21 4.79 -18.58
N LYS A 148 3.71 5.94 -19.02
CA LYS A 148 5.07 6.06 -19.54
C LYS A 148 6.10 5.78 -18.45
N TRP A 149 5.96 6.41 -17.28
CA TRP A 149 6.89 6.26 -16.17
C TRP A 149 6.99 4.82 -15.64
N ILE A 150 5.85 4.14 -15.46
CA ILE A 150 5.79 2.75 -14.96
C ILE A 150 6.31 1.73 -15.99
N SER A 151 6.22 2.06 -17.27
CA SER A 151 6.65 1.17 -18.36
C SER A 151 8.07 1.42 -18.84
N ASN A 152 8.61 2.60 -18.59
CA ASN A 152 9.97 2.93 -18.96
C ASN A 152 10.96 2.11 -18.14
N ARG A 153 11.98 1.60 -18.83
CA ARG A 153 13.05 0.84 -18.17
C ARG A 153 14.01 1.80 -17.50
N GLY A 154 14.51 1.41 -16.34
CA GLY A 154 15.64 2.08 -15.71
C GLY A 154 16.92 1.82 -16.47
N GLY A 155 18.03 2.24 -15.88
CA GLY A 155 19.36 2.08 -16.44
C GLY A 155 20.33 3.06 -15.82
N ILE A 156 21.62 2.83 -16.06
CA ILE A 156 22.68 3.67 -15.51
C ILE A 156 22.45 5.13 -15.97
N GLY A 157 22.26 6.03 -15.00
CA GLY A 157 22.05 7.46 -15.25
C GLY A 157 20.62 7.86 -15.65
N VAL A 158 19.65 6.93 -15.68
CA VAL A 158 18.24 7.28 -15.90
C VAL A 158 17.65 7.84 -14.60
N PRO A 159 17.11 9.07 -14.61
CA PRO A 159 16.61 9.69 -13.39
C PRO A 159 15.29 9.05 -12.90
N PRO A 160 15.04 9.01 -11.58
CA PRO A 160 13.82 8.49 -10.95
C PRO A 160 12.51 9.10 -11.47
N GLU A 161 12.55 10.33 -11.98
CA GLU A 161 11.41 11.04 -12.60
C GLU A 161 10.95 10.39 -13.90
N LYS A 162 11.84 9.66 -14.57
CA LYS A 162 11.58 9.11 -15.91
C LYS A 162 11.30 7.62 -15.91
N SER A 163 11.66 6.89 -14.85
CA SER A 163 11.51 5.44 -14.76
C SER A 163 11.15 4.98 -13.36
N TRP A 164 10.15 4.09 -13.26
CA TRP A 164 9.81 3.41 -12.01
C TRP A 164 10.94 2.52 -11.49
N GLU A 165 11.69 1.86 -12.37
CA GLU A 165 12.79 0.98 -11.97
C GLU A 165 13.91 1.79 -11.31
N SER A 166 14.28 2.93 -11.90
CA SER A 166 15.27 3.86 -11.31
C SER A 166 14.78 4.43 -9.97
N TRP A 167 13.49 4.76 -9.85
CA TRP A 167 12.93 5.20 -8.57
C TRP A 167 12.95 4.08 -7.52
N TRP A 168 12.64 2.85 -7.92
CA TRP A 168 12.65 1.70 -7.01
C TRP A 168 14.06 1.42 -6.47
N GLU A 169 15.07 1.50 -7.33
CA GLU A 169 16.49 1.39 -6.94
C GLU A 169 16.88 2.50 -5.95
N GLU A 170 16.54 3.77 -6.25
CA GLU A 170 16.80 4.89 -5.33
C GLU A 170 16.09 4.70 -3.99
N GLU A 171 14.82 4.26 -4.00
CA GLU A 171 14.03 4.09 -2.79
C GLU A 171 14.66 3.03 -1.87
N GLN A 172 15.30 2.00 -2.44
CA GLN A 172 15.98 0.94 -1.71
C GLN A 172 17.43 1.22 -1.32
N GLU A 173 18.05 2.28 -1.83
CA GLU A 173 19.47 2.57 -1.65
C GLU A 173 19.94 2.59 -0.17
N HIS A 174 19.06 3.00 0.74
CA HIS A 174 19.31 3.02 2.17
C HIS A 174 19.59 1.63 2.78
N LEU A 175 19.06 0.56 2.19
CA LEU A 175 19.27 -0.81 2.66
C LEU A 175 20.70 -1.29 2.39
N HIS A 176 21.30 -0.88 1.27
CA HIS A 176 22.69 -1.22 0.93
C HIS A 176 23.70 -0.66 1.93
N HIS A 177 23.36 0.46 2.56
CA HIS A 177 24.20 1.15 3.55
C HIS A 177 23.77 0.87 5.00
N SER A 178 22.78 -0.02 5.20
CA SER A 178 22.25 -0.28 6.53
C SER A 178 23.19 -1.17 7.35
N GLY A 179 23.33 -0.83 8.64
CA GLY A 179 24.04 -1.69 9.58
C GLY A 179 23.27 -2.98 9.89
N LYS A 180 23.96 -3.99 10.43
CA LYS A 180 23.39 -5.31 10.77
C LYS A 180 22.10 -5.22 11.60
N ARG A 181 22.02 -4.28 12.55
CA ARG A 181 20.82 -4.08 13.39
C ARG A 181 19.60 -3.62 12.58
N GLY A 182 19.80 -2.73 11.60
CA GLY A 182 18.74 -2.26 10.72
C GLY A 182 18.23 -3.36 9.80
N ILE A 183 19.14 -4.15 9.23
CA ILE A 183 18.78 -5.32 8.42
C ILE A 183 17.99 -6.35 9.23
N VAL A 184 18.43 -6.68 10.45
CA VAL A 184 17.68 -7.60 11.35
C VAL A 184 16.30 -7.04 11.66
N ALA A 185 16.17 -5.74 11.92
CA ALA A 185 14.87 -5.12 12.15
C ALA A 185 13.95 -5.23 10.93
N GLU A 186 14.46 -5.02 9.71
CA GLU A 186 13.68 -5.18 8.47
C GLU A 186 13.24 -6.63 8.25
N ILE A 187 14.13 -7.61 8.47
CA ILE A 187 13.74 -9.03 8.39
C ILE A 187 12.62 -9.34 9.38
N LEU A 188 12.78 -8.95 10.65
CA LEU A 188 11.75 -9.16 11.68
C LEU A 188 10.42 -8.49 11.32
N LEU A 189 10.49 -7.27 10.78
CA LEU A 189 9.33 -6.51 10.34
C LEU A 189 8.67 -7.14 9.10
N SER A 190 9.43 -7.73 8.18
CA SER A 190 8.93 -8.40 6.97
C SER A 190 8.31 -9.77 7.28
N LEU A 191 8.84 -10.49 8.27
CA LEU A 191 8.27 -11.77 8.74
C LEU A 191 6.79 -11.66 9.14
N ARG A 192 6.33 -10.46 9.55
CA ARG A 192 4.92 -10.22 9.90
C ARG A 192 3.95 -10.59 8.76
N PHE A 193 4.33 -10.38 7.50
CA PHE A 193 3.47 -10.68 6.36
C PHE A 193 3.21 -12.18 6.21
N PHE A 194 4.22 -13.01 6.52
CA PHE A 194 4.12 -14.46 6.49
C PHE A 194 3.20 -14.98 7.60
N ILE A 195 3.32 -14.39 8.80
CA ILE A 195 2.45 -14.69 9.95
C ILE A 195 1.00 -14.31 9.64
N TYR A 196 0.77 -13.14 9.04
CA TYR A 196 -0.57 -12.71 8.63
C TYR A 196 -1.19 -13.66 7.60
N GLN A 197 -0.44 -14.05 6.58
CA GLN A 197 -0.92 -15.03 5.60
C GLN A 197 -1.25 -16.36 6.25
N TYR A 198 -0.38 -16.87 7.15
CA TYR A 198 -0.64 -18.12 7.86
C TYR A 198 -1.92 -18.04 8.69
N GLY A 199 -2.12 -16.95 9.44
CA GLY A 199 -3.34 -16.74 10.23
C GLY A 199 -4.61 -16.71 9.37
N LEU A 200 -4.57 -16.06 8.21
CA LEU A 200 -5.69 -16.02 7.27
C LEU A 200 -5.98 -17.39 6.65
N VAL A 201 -4.93 -18.12 6.24
CA VAL A 201 -5.06 -19.48 5.67
C VAL A 201 -5.59 -20.46 6.71
N TYR A 202 -5.22 -20.29 7.98
CA TYR A 202 -5.72 -21.12 9.09
C TYR A 202 -7.23 -21.00 9.27
N HIS A 203 -7.80 -19.82 9.03
CA HIS A 203 -9.24 -19.56 9.12
C HIS A 203 -10.04 -19.90 7.85
N LEU A 204 -9.40 -20.46 6.81
CA LEU A 204 -10.15 -20.94 5.65
C LEU A 204 -10.97 -22.18 6.01
N THR A 205 -12.19 -22.26 5.48
CA THR A 205 -13.11 -23.39 5.72
C THR A 205 -12.48 -24.75 5.40
N ILE A 206 -11.61 -24.81 4.39
CA ILE A 206 -10.88 -26.04 4.01
C ILE A 206 -9.85 -26.46 5.07
N THR A 207 -9.21 -25.48 5.71
CA THR A 207 -8.21 -25.69 6.77
C THR A 207 -8.89 -26.05 8.08
N GLU A 208 -10.04 -25.45 8.40
CA GLU A 208 -10.85 -25.82 9.57
C GLU A 208 -11.32 -27.28 9.49
N LYS A 209 -11.73 -27.75 8.30
CA LYS A 209 -12.11 -29.15 8.07
C LYS A 209 -10.92 -30.12 8.13
N MET A 210 -9.70 -29.66 7.86
CA MET A 210 -8.49 -30.49 7.78
C MET A 210 -7.36 -29.93 8.67
N LYS A 211 -7.65 -29.78 9.96
CA LYS A 211 -6.75 -29.11 10.92
C LYS A 211 -5.34 -29.69 10.97
N ASP A 212 -5.21 -31.02 10.88
CA ASP A 212 -3.94 -31.74 10.88
C ASP A 212 -3.06 -31.47 9.64
N ARG A 213 -3.64 -30.91 8.57
CA ARG A 213 -2.95 -30.59 7.31
C ARG A 213 -2.79 -29.09 7.08
N SER A 214 -3.04 -28.26 8.09
CA SER A 214 -2.91 -26.79 8.02
C SER A 214 -1.55 -26.32 7.51
N PHE A 215 -0.46 -26.92 7.97
CA PHE A 215 0.90 -26.61 7.47
C PHE A 215 1.07 -26.95 5.98
N LEU A 216 0.48 -28.07 5.54
CA LEU A 216 0.52 -28.49 4.14
C LEU A 216 -0.28 -27.54 3.25
N ILE A 217 -1.48 -27.12 3.69
CA ILE A 217 -2.32 -26.15 2.96
C ILE A 217 -1.59 -24.81 2.83
N TYR A 218 -0.94 -24.37 3.91
CA TYR A 218 -0.10 -23.17 3.86
C TYR A 218 1.04 -23.33 2.85
N GLY A 219 1.78 -24.44 2.86
CA GLY A 219 2.82 -24.72 1.86
C GLY A 219 2.31 -24.74 0.41
N ILE A 220 1.11 -25.29 0.17
CA ILE A 220 0.48 -25.24 -1.17
C ILE A 220 0.15 -23.81 -1.58
N SER A 221 -0.30 -22.95 -0.66
CA SER A 221 -0.59 -21.54 -0.96
C SER A 221 0.64 -20.79 -1.49
N TRP A 222 1.84 -21.16 -1.03
CA TRP A 222 3.10 -20.60 -1.54
C TRP A 222 3.40 -21.00 -2.98
N LEU A 223 3.08 -22.24 -3.37
CA LEU A 223 3.24 -22.68 -4.77
C LEU A 223 2.35 -21.86 -5.71
N VAL A 224 1.15 -21.47 -5.26
CA VAL A 224 0.26 -20.58 -6.03
C VAL A 224 0.90 -19.21 -6.23
N ILE A 225 1.48 -18.61 -5.18
CA ILE A 225 2.18 -17.32 -5.28
C ILE A 225 3.35 -17.42 -6.26
N LEU A 226 4.20 -18.44 -6.13
CA LEU A 226 5.34 -18.66 -7.01
C LEU A 226 4.91 -18.86 -8.47
N LEU A 227 3.83 -19.61 -8.70
CA LEU A 227 3.26 -19.79 -10.04
C LEU A 227 2.78 -18.45 -10.62
N ILE A 228 2.07 -17.63 -9.85
CA ILE A 228 1.62 -16.30 -10.29
C ILE A 228 2.82 -15.42 -10.65
N LEU A 229 3.84 -15.35 -9.78
CA LEU A 229 5.06 -14.59 -10.05
C LEU A 229 5.78 -15.09 -11.31
N PHE A 230 5.87 -16.40 -11.49
CA PHE A 230 6.47 -17.03 -12.67
C PHE A 230 5.71 -16.69 -13.96
N VAL A 231 4.38 -16.77 -13.94
CA VAL A 231 3.52 -16.40 -15.08
C VAL A 231 3.68 -14.91 -15.40
N MET A 232 3.62 -14.03 -14.40
CA MET A 232 3.81 -12.59 -14.59
C MET A 232 5.20 -12.28 -15.18
N LYS A 233 6.26 -12.91 -14.66
CA LYS A 233 7.62 -12.74 -15.18
C LYS A 233 7.73 -13.20 -16.63
N THR A 234 7.20 -14.37 -16.94
CA THR A 234 7.20 -14.95 -18.30
C THR A 234 6.46 -14.05 -19.28
N VAL A 235 5.27 -13.55 -18.92
CA VAL A 235 4.48 -12.62 -19.74
C VAL A 235 5.22 -11.30 -19.93
N SER A 236 5.86 -10.78 -18.89
CA SER A 236 6.64 -9.54 -18.97
C SER A 236 7.84 -9.68 -19.90
N VAL A 237 8.61 -10.76 -19.76
CA VAL A 237 9.77 -11.05 -20.64
C VAL A 237 9.31 -11.31 -22.08
N GLY A 238 8.25 -12.08 -22.27
CA GLY A 238 7.65 -12.33 -23.57
C GLY A 238 7.25 -11.02 -24.25
N ARG A 239 6.54 -10.15 -23.53
CA ARG A 239 6.14 -8.83 -24.05
C ARG A 239 7.38 -8.05 -24.48
N ARG A 240 8.43 -8.01 -23.66
CA ARG A 240 9.68 -7.30 -23.98
C ARG A 240 10.32 -7.80 -25.28
N LYS A 241 10.38 -9.13 -25.48
CA LYS A 241 11.11 -9.72 -26.61
C LYS A 241 10.32 -9.74 -27.92
N PHE A 242 8.98 -9.81 -27.86
CA PHE A 242 8.15 -10.10 -29.03
C PHE A 242 6.97 -9.12 -29.27
N SER A 243 6.70 -8.17 -28.37
CA SER A 243 5.48 -7.35 -28.43
C SER A 243 5.37 -6.41 -29.63
N ALA A 244 6.48 -5.96 -30.23
CA ALA A 244 6.42 -5.08 -31.40
C ALA A 244 5.82 -5.79 -32.62
N ASN A 245 6.17 -7.07 -32.81
CA ASN A 245 5.78 -7.84 -34.00
C ASN A 245 4.49 -8.66 -33.80
N PHE A 246 4.09 -8.96 -32.56
CA PHE A 246 3.01 -9.91 -32.25
C PHE A 246 1.96 -9.38 -31.28
N GLN A 247 1.47 -8.15 -31.47
CA GLN A 247 0.50 -7.53 -30.56
C GLN A 247 -0.80 -8.33 -30.38
N LEU A 248 -1.31 -8.97 -31.44
CA LEU A 248 -2.53 -9.77 -31.38
C LEU A 248 -2.33 -11.05 -30.57
N VAL A 249 -1.19 -11.74 -30.76
CA VAL A 249 -0.83 -12.94 -29.99
C VAL A 249 -0.71 -12.60 -28.51
N PHE A 250 -0.13 -11.45 -28.14
CA PHE A 250 -0.09 -11.02 -26.73
C PHE A 250 -1.47 -10.73 -26.14
N ARG A 251 -2.40 -10.19 -26.93
CA ARG A 251 -3.80 -10.02 -26.50
C ARG A 251 -4.48 -11.37 -26.27
N LEU A 252 -4.28 -12.34 -27.17
CA LEU A 252 -4.79 -13.69 -27.01
C LEU A 252 -4.17 -14.39 -25.79
N ILE A 253 -2.85 -14.30 -25.58
CA ILE A 253 -2.18 -14.87 -24.40
C ILE A 253 -2.76 -14.29 -23.11
N LYS A 254 -2.98 -12.96 -23.03
CA LYS A 254 -3.63 -12.34 -21.86
C LYS A 254 -5.04 -12.89 -21.64
N GLY A 255 -5.82 -13.05 -22.71
CA GLY A 255 -7.15 -13.65 -22.66
C GLY A 255 -7.10 -15.10 -22.15
N MET A 256 -6.18 -15.91 -22.66
CA MET A 256 -5.99 -17.30 -22.21
C MET A 256 -5.59 -17.39 -20.75
N ILE A 257 -4.65 -16.54 -20.30
CA ILE A 257 -4.25 -16.48 -18.88
C ILE A 257 -5.46 -16.13 -18.01
N PHE A 258 -6.25 -15.14 -18.42
CA PHE A 258 -7.47 -14.77 -17.72
C PHE A 258 -8.46 -15.93 -17.64
N LEU A 259 -8.72 -16.64 -18.75
CA LEU A 259 -9.59 -17.81 -18.78
C LEU A 259 -9.07 -18.94 -17.88
N THR A 260 -7.77 -19.22 -17.89
CA THR A 260 -7.19 -20.23 -16.99
C THR A 260 -7.33 -19.84 -15.53
N PHE A 261 -7.14 -18.57 -15.18
CA PHE A 261 -7.34 -18.08 -13.82
C PHE A 261 -8.79 -18.22 -13.38
N VAL A 262 -9.75 -17.84 -14.23
CA VAL A 262 -11.18 -18.01 -13.97
C VAL A 262 -11.55 -19.48 -13.81
N SER A 263 -11.03 -20.36 -14.67
CA SER A 263 -11.27 -21.81 -14.58
C SER A 263 -10.74 -22.39 -13.27
N ILE A 264 -9.55 -21.98 -12.83
CA ILE A 264 -8.97 -22.39 -11.54
C ILE A 264 -9.86 -21.89 -10.39
N LEU A 265 -10.29 -20.63 -10.42
CA LEU A 265 -11.17 -20.07 -9.40
C LEU A 265 -12.51 -20.81 -9.31
N VAL A 266 -13.14 -21.11 -10.46
CA VAL A 266 -14.40 -21.88 -10.51
C VAL A 266 -14.20 -23.29 -9.95
N THR A 267 -13.09 -23.96 -10.29
CA THR A 267 -12.76 -25.30 -9.78
C THR A 267 -12.52 -25.27 -8.27
N LEU A 268 -11.83 -24.26 -7.76
CA LEU A 268 -11.60 -24.02 -6.33
C LEU A 268 -12.89 -23.66 -5.57
N ILE A 269 -13.90 -23.11 -6.21
CA ILE A 269 -15.21 -22.89 -5.57
C ILE A 269 -16.04 -24.18 -5.61
N ALA A 270 -16.06 -24.87 -6.75
CA ALA A 270 -16.94 -26.01 -7.00
C ALA A 270 -16.52 -27.30 -6.28
N LEU A 271 -15.22 -27.63 -6.22
CA LEU A 271 -14.74 -28.89 -5.62
C LEU A 271 -14.70 -28.86 -4.08
N PRO A 272 -14.13 -27.83 -3.42
CA PRO A 272 -14.02 -27.77 -1.97
C PRO A 272 -15.25 -27.15 -1.29
N HIS A 273 -16.25 -26.70 -2.07
CA HIS A 273 -17.36 -25.86 -1.62
C HIS A 273 -16.87 -24.61 -0.86
N MET A 274 -15.93 -23.86 -1.45
CA MET A 274 -15.42 -22.64 -0.84
C MET A 274 -16.53 -21.57 -0.78
N THR A 275 -16.60 -20.86 0.35
CA THR A 275 -17.52 -19.74 0.53
C THR A 275 -16.98 -18.48 -0.13
N VAL A 276 -17.84 -17.49 -0.37
CA VAL A 276 -17.42 -16.16 -0.86
C VAL A 276 -16.43 -15.50 0.13
N GLN A 277 -16.61 -15.74 1.43
CA GLN A 277 -15.69 -15.28 2.46
C GLN A 277 -14.29 -15.89 2.29
N ASP A 278 -14.18 -17.18 1.99
CA ASP A 278 -12.89 -17.83 1.75
C ASP A 278 -12.14 -17.20 0.56
N VAL A 279 -12.86 -16.84 -0.52
CA VAL A 279 -12.27 -16.16 -1.69
C VAL A 279 -11.71 -14.78 -1.30
N ILE A 280 -12.46 -14.01 -0.51
CA ILE A 280 -12.02 -12.71 0.00
C ILE A 280 -10.77 -12.89 0.88
N VAL A 281 -10.78 -13.87 1.77
CA VAL A 281 -9.66 -14.17 2.67
C VAL A 281 -8.41 -14.58 1.87
N CYS A 282 -8.55 -15.37 0.81
CA CYS A 282 -7.43 -15.69 -0.09
C CYS A 282 -6.85 -14.43 -0.74
N ILE A 283 -7.68 -13.52 -1.26
CA ILE A 283 -7.21 -12.26 -1.86
C ILE A 283 -6.45 -11.43 -0.81
N LEU A 284 -6.99 -11.30 0.40
CA LEU A 284 -6.37 -10.58 1.51
C LEU A 284 -5.10 -11.26 2.02
N ALA A 285 -4.97 -12.58 1.91
CA ALA A 285 -3.77 -13.31 2.29
C ALA A 285 -2.64 -13.15 1.26
N PHE A 286 -2.97 -13.13 -0.03
CA PHE A 286 -1.97 -13.08 -1.10
C PHE A 286 -1.41 -11.67 -1.36
N MET A 287 -2.20 -10.61 -1.18
CA MET A 287 -1.75 -9.23 -1.43
C MET A 287 -0.54 -8.83 -0.56
N PRO A 288 -0.55 -9.01 0.79
CA PRO A 288 0.56 -8.64 1.65
C PRO A 288 1.80 -9.53 1.47
N THR A 289 1.63 -10.83 1.19
CA THR A 289 2.77 -11.74 0.96
C THR A 289 3.52 -11.39 -0.32
N GLY A 290 2.81 -10.94 -1.36
CA GLY A 290 3.44 -10.41 -2.57
C GLY A 290 4.38 -9.24 -2.29
N TRP A 291 4.04 -8.38 -1.32
CA TRP A 291 4.93 -7.31 -0.88
C TRP A 291 6.13 -7.82 -0.09
N GLY A 292 5.94 -8.74 0.87
CA GLY A 292 7.05 -9.32 1.65
C GLY A 292 8.13 -9.94 0.75
N ASN A 293 7.72 -10.72 -0.25
CA ASN A 293 8.64 -11.34 -1.22
C ASN A 293 9.38 -10.31 -2.10
N ALA A 294 8.78 -9.15 -2.37
CA ALA A 294 9.41 -8.09 -3.13
C ALA A 294 10.45 -7.30 -2.32
N PHE A 295 10.40 -7.34 -0.97
CA PHE A 295 11.39 -6.72 -0.08
C PHE A 295 12.58 -7.65 0.23
N ASP A 296 12.34 -8.96 0.39
CA ASP A 296 13.42 -9.92 0.67
C ASP A 296 14.31 -10.18 -0.56
N CYS A 297 13.76 -10.12 -1.77
CA CYS A 297 14.52 -10.44 -2.98
C CYS A 297 15.44 -9.31 -3.48
N SER A 298 15.37 -8.12 -2.88
CA SER A 298 16.19 -6.96 -3.24
C SER A 298 17.27 -6.62 -2.21
N SER A 299 17.27 -7.32 -1.08
CA SER A 299 18.26 -7.19 0.00
C SER A 299 19.30 -8.32 0.03
N LEU A 300 19.19 -9.28 -0.90
CA LEU A 300 20.15 -10.36 -1.19
C LEU A 300 20.76 -10.16 -2.58
#